data_AF-A0A369JWD5-F1
#
_entry.id   AF-A0A369JWD5-F1
#
_cell.length_a   1.000
_cell.length_b   1.000
_cell.length_c   1.000
_cell.angle_alpha   90.00
_cell.angle_beta   90.00
_cell.angle_gamma   90.00
#
_symmetry.space_group_name_H-M   'P 1'
#
loop_
_entity.id
_entity.type
_entity.pdbx_description
1 polymer ?
#
loop_
_entity_poly.entity_id
_entity_poly.type
_entity_poly.pdbx_seq_one_letter_code
_entity_poly.pdbx_strand_id
1 'polypeptide(L)'
;MPILNIQCHSCLQATPTPMPPARKDTSISASRRAALSRRAAAQNTTASHPTTATSASSTTKRSKAAKRSTTAKRPTTAKSSTTSKKSGAAARRAKSKQNLIEDLAQDVVKYTRLFQTIAESMWCDPNELQAAHERQYNLWLEGRANRTNEWQTDEQIQQLLDDLAAQCESIPEAFDDRVRVAFAAHAYAQTLLDHVIAHPSRSFSDRLVIIRRITAINQEALGLPPPSADLPRLVKLIPDAPVTRPVAVEDVEAWRTHPKALLRKAFICHEAIRRVFFVADYYVKEIGGHRYEVRFEDSGPDVFTFSLDEMLLMVAGTELVTNL
;
A
#
# COMPACT_ATOMS: atom_id res chain seq x y z
N MET A 1 -1.27 8.59 -9.43
CA MET A 1 -2.07 8.41 -8.19
C MET A 1 -1.57 9.43 -7.19
N PRO A 2 -2.18 10.62 -7.06
CA PRO A 2 -2.00 11.39 -5.85
C PRO A 2 -2.74 10.65 -4.74
N ILE A 3 -2.00 10.07 -3.81
CA ILE A 3 -2.53 9.76 -2.49
C ILE A 3 -3.04 11.10 -1.96
N LEU A 4 -4.35 11.19 -1.71
CA LEU A 4 -4.98 12.35 -1.06
C LEU A 4 -4.40 12.48 0.35
N ASN A 5 -3.21 13.08 0.43
CA ASN A 5 -2.64 13.65 1.63
C ASN A 5 -3.15 15.08 1.69
N ILE A 6 -4.39 15.26 2.17
CA ILE A 6 -4.87 16.58 2.57
C ILE A 6 -4.24 16.84 3.94
N GLN A 7 -2.97 17.26 3.93
CA GLN A 7 -2.43 18.04 5.03
C GLN A 7 -3.03 19.43 4.92
N CYS A 8 -3.84 19.81 5.91
CA CYS A 8 -4.18 21.21 6.17
C CYS A 8 -2.90 22.02 6.37
N HIS A 9 -2.42 22.65 5.32
CA HIS A 9 -1.42 23.70 5.40
C HIS A 9 -2.12 25.05 5.24
N SER A 10 -2.27 25.80 6.34
CA SER A 10 -2.36 27.26 6.27
C SER A 10 -1.59 27.93 7.41
N CYS A 11 -0.61 28.72 6.97
CA CYS A 11 -0.15 30.00 7.50
C CYS A 11 -0.01 30.22 9.02
N LEU A 12 1.19 29.98 9.54
CA LEU A 12 1.76 30.78 10.62
C LEU A 12 2.41 32.04 10.02
N GLN A 13 1.82 33.21 10.26
CA GLN A 13 2.52 34.50 10.12
C GLN A 13 3.31 34.79 11.41
N ALA A 14 4.58 35.14 11.23
CA ALA A 14 5.54 35.42 12.28
C ALA A 14 5.55 36.91 12.69
N THR A 15 5.74 37.17 13.98
CA THR A 15 6.41 38.38 14.51
C THR A 15 7.29 37.99 15.72
N PRO A 16 8.38 38.74 16.03
CA PRO A 16 9.64 38.15 16.51
C PRO A 16 9.98 38.33 18.01
N THR A 17 10.88 37.44 18.47
CA THR A 17 11.87 37.50 19.59
C THR A 17 11.41 37.42 21.07
N PRO A 18 12.25 36.91 22.03
CA PRO A 18 13.68 36.50 21.95
C PRO A 18 14.00 35.05 22.43
N MET A 19 15.24 34.61 22.14
CA MET A 19 15.78 33.26 22.36
C MET A 19 15.78 32.74 23.81
N PRO A 20 15.59 31.42 24.03
CA PRO A 20 15.96 30.74 25.26
C PRO A 20 17.42 30.21 25.22
N PRO A 21 18.11 30.12 26.38
CA PRO A 21 19.52 29.76 26.45
C PRO A 21 19.78 28.26 26.26
N ALA A 22 20.95 27.97 25.70
CA ALA A 22 21.49 26.64 25.45
C ALA A 22 21.69 25.81 26.73
N ARG A 23 21.34 24.51 26.70
CA ARG A 23 21.99 23.48 27.51
C ARG A 23 21.72 22.04 27.04
N LYS A 24 22.83 21.40 26.65
CA LYS A 24 23.35 20.04 26.91
C LYS A 24 22.47 18.80 26.65
N ASP A 25 23.05 17.93 25.82
CA ASP A 25 22.70 16.55 25.50
C ASP A 25 22.36 15.66 26.70
N THR A 26 21.41 14.74 26.49
CA THR A 26 21.55 13.35 26.96
C THR A 26 20.87 12.38 26.00
N SER A 27 21.70 11.46 25.49
CA SER A 27 21.39 10.27 24.71
C SER A 27 20.35 9.36 25.39
N ILE A 28 19.31 8.95 24.65
CA ILE A 28 18.39 7.85 25.02
C ILE A 28 18.23 6.94 23.80
N SER A 29 19.29 6.19 23.47
CA SER A 29 19.28 5.21 22.37
C SER A 29 19.82 3.85 22.81
N ALA A 30 19.36 3.32 23.96
CA ALA A 30 19.72 1.97 24.41
C ALA A 30 18.60 1.14 25.09
N SER A 31 17.39 1.68 25.35
CA SER A 31 16.40 0.97 26.20
C SER A 31 15.19 0.33 25.49
N ARG A 32 15.10 0.36 24.15
CA ARG A 32 13.98 -0.31 23.42
C ARG A 32 14.32 -1.65 22.77
N ARG A 33 15.61 -2.01 22.65
CA ARG A 33 16.03 -3.22 21.93
C ARG A 33 16.07 -4.50 22.79
N ALA A 34 15.88 -4.40 24.11
CA ALA A 34 15.90 -5.55 25.04
C ALA A 34 14.52 -6.15 25.38
N ALA A 35 13.41 -5.50 24.99
CA ALA A 35 12.05 -5.95 25.34
C ALA A 35 11.40 -6.89 24.30
N LEU A 36 11.95 -6.98 23.08
CA LEU A 36 11.35 -7.76 21.98
C LEU A 36 11.87 -9.20 21.86
N SER A 37 12.98 -9.56 22.50
CA SER A 37 13.55 -10.93 22.44
C SER A 37 13.00 -11.91 23.49
N ARG A 38 12.12 -11.49 24.40
CA ARG A 38 11.53 -12.37 25.44
C ARG A 38 10.11 -12.86 25.16
N ARG A 39 9.43 -12.35 24.12
CA ARG A 39 8.05 -12.74 23.78
C ARG A 39 7.94 -13.85 22.73
N ALA A 40 9.03 -14.18 22.04
CA ALA A 40 9.06 -15.21 20.98
C ALA A 40 9.34 -16.65 21.49
N ALA A 41 9.50 -16.86 22.80
CA ALA A 41 9.90 -18.15 23.37
C ALA A 41 8.83 -18.85 24.24
N ALA A 42 7.57 -18.38 24.23
CA ALA A 42 6.54 -18.85 25.18
C ALA A 42 5.22 -19.37 24.56
N GLN A 43 5.17 -19.73 23.27
CA GLN A 43 3.93 -20.26 22.64
C GLN A 43 4.06 -21.64 21.97
N ASN A 44 5.15 -22.37 22.21
CA ASN A 44 5.28 -23.77 21.77
C ASN A 44 5.17 -24.74 22.96
N THR A 45 3.97 -25.01 23.45
CA THR A 45 3.69 -26.22 24.25
C THR A 45 2.18 -26.51 24.33
N THR A 46 1.81 -27.78 24.12
CA THR A 46 0.49 -28.44 24.25
C THR A 46 -0.43 -28.28 23.02
N ALA A 47 -1.09 -29.31 22.46
CA ALA A 47 -1.53 -30.58 23.01
C ALA A 47 -1.69 -31.71 21.95
N SER A 48 -1.80 -32.91 22.51
CA SER A 48 -1.76 -34.27 21.98
C SER A 48 -2.96 -34.71 21.12
N HIS A 49 -2.72 -35.68 20.24
CA HIS A 49 -3.71 -36.51 19.54
C HIS A 49 -4.63 -37.31 20.50
N PRO A 50 -5.79 -37.78 19.98
CA PRO A 50 -6.01 -39.22 20.01
C PRO A 50 -6.49 -39.81 18.67
N THR A 51 -6.00 -41.03 18.42
CA THR A 51 -6.35 -41.97 17.36
C THR A 51 -7.57 -42.83 17.71
N THR A 52 -8.40 -43.13 16.71
CA THR A 52 -9.21 -44.36 16.67
C THR A 52 -9.16 -44.94 15.27
N ALA A 53 -8.76 -46.20 15.19
CA ALA A 53 -8.79 -47.04 13.99
C ALA A 53 -9.41 -48.39 14.36
N THR A 54 -10.28 -48.92 13.51
CA THR A 54 -10.72 -50.32 13.51
C THR A 54 -10.99 -50.71 12.05
N SER A 55 -10.11 -51.53 11.47
CA SER A 55 -10.34 -52.93 11.02
C SER A 55 -10.96 -53.04 9.60
N ALA A 56 -10.58 -53.93 8.69
CA ALA A 56 -9.74 -55.14 8.64
C ALA A 56 -9.16 -55.29 7.20
N SER A 57 -7.88 -55.63 6.97
CA SER A 57 -7.25 -56.99 6.90
C SER A 57 -8.07 -58.02 6.10
N SER A 58 -7.77 -58.32 4.83
CA SER A 58 -6.65 -59.09 4.20
C SER A 58 -6.91 -60.61 4.11
N THR A 59 -6.96 -61.15 2.88
CA THR A 59 -6.65 -62.58 2.58
C THR A 59 -6.25 -62.80 1.11
N THR A 60 -4.95 -63.01 0.90
CA THR A 60 -4.29 -64.12 0.17
C THR A 60 -4.47 -64.36 -1.34
N LYS A 61 -3.30 -64.38 -2.02
CA LYS A 61 -3.03 -64.90 -3.38
C LYS A 61 -3.29 -66.41 -3.49
N ARG A 62 -3.84 -66.89 -4.62
CA ARG A 62 -3.36 -68.13 -5.27
C ARG A 62 -3.79 -68.26 -6.74
N SER A 63 -2.97 -69.01 -7.46
CA SER A 63 -2.75 -69.10 -8.91
C SER A 63 -3.54 -70.18 -9.66
N LYS A 64 -3.48 -70.07 -11.00
CA LYS A 64 -3.67 -71.08 -12.08
C LYS A 64 -5.09 -71.27 -12.63
N ALA A 65 -5.26 -70.99 -13.93
CA ALA A 65 -5.34 -72.02 -14.97
C ALA A 65 -5.53 -71.38 -16.37
N ALA A 66 -4.75 -71.85 -17.35
CA ALA A 66 -4.95 -71.56 -18.75
C ALA A 66 -5.92 -72.58 -19.37
N LYS A 67 -6.84 -72.14 -20.26
CA LYS A 67 -7.25 -72.90 -21.45
C LYS A 67 -8.07 -72.05 -22.45
N ARG A 68 -7.67 -72.25 -23.72
CA ARG A 68 -8.13 -71.84 -25.06
C ARG A 68 -9.64 -71.65 -25.34
N SER A 69 -9.89 -70.70 -26.27
CA SER A 69 -10.84 -70.65 -27.42
C SER A 69 -12.36 -70.72 -27.12
N THR A 70 -13.30 -70.01 -27.77
CA THR A 70 -13.40 -69.52 -29.16
C THR A 70 -14.68 -68.65 -29.32
N THR A 71 -14.66 -67.69 -30.26
CA THR A 71 -15.77 -67.18 -31.10
C THR A 71 -16.86 -66.25 -30.50
N ALA A 72 -16.93 -65.01 -31.04
CA ALA A 72 -18.10 -64.37 -31.70
C ALA A 72 -18.41 -62.90 -31.29
N LYS A 73 -18.13 -61.97 -32.22
CA LYS A 73 -18.88 -60.74 -32.63
C LYS A 73 -19.73 -59.97 -31.60
N ARG A 74 -19.41 -58.68 -31.35
CA ARG A 74 -19.93 -57.42 -31.99
C ARG A 74 -19.77 -56.21 -31.00
N PRO A 75 -20.06 -54.95 -31.39
CA PRO A 75 -19.06 -53.92 -31.66
C PRO A 75 -18.91 -52.81 -30.58
N THR A 76 -17.78 -52.13 -30.67
CA THR A 76 -17.35 -50.91 -29.98
C THR A 76 -17.89 -49.64 -30.66
N THR A 77 -18.54 -48.75 -29.90
CA THR A 77 -18.68 -47.26 -30.05
C THR A 77 -19.69 -46.81 -28.97
N ALA A 78 -19.58 -45.74 -28.17
CA ALA A 78 -18.65 -44.62 -28.03
C ALA A 78 -18.73 -44.12 -26.57
N LYS A 79 -17.60 -44.00 -25.86
CA LYS A 79 -16.97 -42.74 -25.41
C LYS A 79 -17.91 -41.59 -24.99
N SER A 80 -17.91 -41.35 -23.67
CA SER A 80 -17.51 -40.08 -23.04
C SER A 80 -18.40 -38.85 -23.26
N SER A 81 -19.40 -38.66 -22.40
CA SER A 81 -20.09 -37.38 -22.16
C SER A 81 -19.78 -36.81 -20.75
N THR A 82 -18.50 -36.68 -20.40
CA THR A 82 -18.06 -36.13 -19.09
C THR A 82 -17.20 -34.86 -19.18
N THR A 83 -17.10 -34.22 -20.34
CA THR A 83 -16.27 -33.00 -20.54
C THR A 83 -17.03 -31.67 -20.57
N SER A 84 -18.37 -31.65 -20.62
CA SER A 84 -19.14 -30.40 -20.77
C SER A 84 -19.53 -29.69 -19.46
N LYS A 85 -19.45 -30.36 -18.30
CA LYS A 85 -19.87 -29.77 -17.01
C LYS A 85 -18.77 -28.91 -16.34
N LYS A 86 -17.49 -29.16 -16.62
CA LYS A 86 -16.37 -28.42 -16.02
C LYS A 86 -16.19 -27.02 -16.62
N SER A 87 -16.44 -26.83 -17.92
CA SER A 87 -16.34 -25.51 -18.57
C SER A 87 -17.42 -24.53 -18.07
N GLY A 88 -18.65 -25.00 -17.84
CA GLY A 88 -19.74 -24.17 -17.31
C GLY A 88 -19.50 -23.69 -15.88
N ALA A 89 -18.92 -24.53 -15.01
CA ALA A 89 -18.59 -24.15 -13.64
C ALA A 89 -17.45 -23.12 -13.57
N ALA A 90 -16.42 -23.27 -14.42
CA ALA A 90 -15.31 -22.31 -14.50
C ALA A 90 -15.79 -20.95 -15.02
N ALA A 91 -16.61 -20.92 -16.08
CA ALA A 91 -17.18 -19.69 -16.62
C ALA A 91 -18.08 -18.95 -15.60
N ARG A 92 -18.88 -19.69 -14.84
CA ARG A 92 -19.71 -19.11 -13.75
C ARG A 92 -18.87 -18.50 -12.64
N ARG A 93 -17.79 -19.17 -12.22
CA ARG A 93 -16.85 -18.63 -11.22
C ARG A 93 -16.16 -17.37 -11.72
N ALA A 94 -15.72 -17.36 -12.98
CA ALA A 94 -15.11 -16.18 -13.58
C ALA A 94 -16.10 -14.99 -13.63
N LYS A 95 -17.35 -15.23 -14.02
CA LYS A 95 -18.41 -14.21 -14.02
C LYS A 95 -18.71 -13.69 -12.62
N SER A 96 -18.86 -14.57 -11.63
CA SER A 96 -19.11 -14.18 -10.24
C SER A 96 -17.95 -13.35 -9.68
N LYS A 97 -16.70 -13.72 -9.99
CA LYS A 97 -15.53 -12.93 -9.60
C LYS A 97 -15.53 -11.55 -10.27
N GLN A 98 -15.89 -11.49 -11.55
CA GLN A 98 -15.97 -10.22 -12.27
C GLN A 98 -17.05 -9.30 -11.69
N ASN A 99 -18.22 -9.85 -11.36
CA ASN A 99 -19.29 -9.09 -10.71
C ASN A 99 -18.81 -8.55 -9.36
N LEU A 100 -18.18 -9.39 -8.53
CA LEU A 100 -17.65 -8.93 -7.24
C LEU A 100 -16.60 -7.81 -7.38
N ILE A 101 -15.74 -7.88 -8.40
CA ILE A 101 -14.77 -6.82 -8.69
C ILE A 101 -15.48 -5.53 -9.06
N GLU A 102 -16.53 -5.63 -9.88
CA GLU A 102 -17.34 -4.49 -10.30
C GLU A 102 -18.08 -3.86 -9.13
N ASP A 103 -18.76 -4.66 -8.31
CA ASP A 103 -19.54 -4.20 -7.16
C ASP A 103 -18.64 -3.45 -6.17
N LEU A 104 -17.50 -4.04 -5.79
CA LEU A 104 -16.54 -3.40 -4.88
C LEU A 104 -15.97 -2.09 -5.47
N ALA A 105 -15.68 -2.06 -6.77
CA ALA A 105 -15.16 -0.86 -7.41
C ALA A 105 -16.23 0.25 -7.47
N GLN A 106 -17.47 -0.10 -7.78
CA GLN A 106 -18.60 0.83 -7.80
C GLN A 106 -18.89 1.39 -6.41
N ASP A 107 -18.85 0.58 -5.36
CA ASP A 107 -19.05 1.05 -3.99
C ASP A 107 -17.97 2.06 -3.58
N VAL A 108 -16.68 1.77 -3.82
CA VAL A 108 -15.61 2.74 -3.53
C VAL A 108 -15.86 4.06 -4.28
N VAL A 109 -16.21 4.01 -5.56
CA VAL A 109 -16.48 5.22 -6.36
C VAL A 109 -17.72 5.96 -5.85
N LYS A 110 -18.80 5.23 -5.52
CA LYS A 110 -20.04 5.81 -4.98
C LYS A 110 -19.77 6.65 -3.74
N TYR A 111 -19.11 6.07 -2.74
CA TYR A 111 -18.89 6.75 -1.46
C TYR A 111 -17.80 7.82 -1.53
N THR A 112 -16.76 7.64 -2.34
CA THR A 112 -15.77 8.70 -2.58
C THR A 112 -16.39 9.91 -3.30
N ARG A 113 -17.27 9.67 -4.28
CA ARG A 113 -18.01 10.75 -4.96
C ARG A 113 -19.02 11.43 -4.05
N LEU A 114 -19.70 10.68 -3.20
CA LEU A 114 -20.62 11.24 -2.20
C LEU A 114 -19.88 12.17 -1.24
N PHE A 115 -18.73 11.73 -0.72
CA PHE A 115 -17.87 12.56 0.11
C PHE A 115 -17.47 13.86 -0.60
N GLN A 116 -16.96 13.77 -1.84
CA GLN A 116 -16.56 14.94 -2.63
C GLN A 116 -17.73 15.91 -2.85
N THR A 117 -18.89 15.40 -3.27
CA THR A 117 -20.09 16.19 -3.54
C THR A 117 -20.53 16.97 -2.29
N ILE A 118 -20.52 16.32 -1.13
CA ILE A 118 -20.92 16.97 0.12
C ILE A 118 -19.87 17.97 0.59
N ALA A 119 -18.58 17.62 0.50
CA ALA A 119 -17.49 18.52 0.83
C ALA A 119 -17.51 19.79 -0.02
N GLU A 120 -17.75 19.65 -1.33
CA GLU A 120 -17.94 20.75 -2.29
C GLU A 120 -19.07 21.70 -1.86
N SER A 121 -20.18 21.16 -1.36
CA SER A 121 -21.33 21.96 -0.90
C SER A 121 -21.02 22.81 0.35
N MET A 122 -19.92 22.53 1.05
CA MET A 122 -19.51 23.19 2.29
C MET A 122 -18.31 24.13 2.10
N TRP A 123 -17.70 24.19 0.91
CA TRP A 123 -16.47 24.96 0.68
C TRP A 123 -16.59 26.47 0.86
N CYS A 124 -17.80 27.02 0.71
CA CYS A 124 -18.01 28.46 0.83
C CYS A 124 -17.94 28.99 2.28
N ASP A 125 -17.95 28.11 3.29
CA ASP A 125 -17.85 28.50 4.70
C ASP A 125 -16.80 27.66 5.45
N PRO A 126 -15.50 28.01 5.32
CA PRO A 126 -14.41 27.23 5.90
C PRO A 126 -14.41 27.27 7.44
N ASN A 127 -14.91 28.36 8.04
CA ASN A 127 -14.96 28.50 9.50
C ASN A 127 -16.03 27.60 10.10
N GLU A 128 -17.23 27.60 9.50
CA GLU A 128 -18.30 26.69 9.94
C GLU A 128 -17.91 25.24 9.67
N LEU A 129 -17.25 24.95 8.54
CA LEU A 129 -16.73 23.61 8.26
C LEU A 129 -15.76 23.12 9.33
N GLN A 130 -14.81 23.96 9.75
CA GLN A 130 -13.88 23.60 10.81
C GLN A 130 -14.61 23.36 12.14
N ALA A 131 -15.52 24.25 12.53
CA ALA A 131 -16.26 24.12 13.78
C ALA A 131 -17.15 22.86 13.79
N ALA A 132 -17.87 22.60 12.70
CA ALA A 132 -18.69 21.40 12.52
C ALA A 132 -17.85 20.12 12.50
N HIS A 133 -16.70 20.14 11.84
CA HIS A 133 -15.73 19.04 11.85
C HIS A 133 -15.26 18.73 13.28
N GLU A 134 -14.87 19.74 14.06
CA GLU A 134 -14.45 19.54 15.46
C GLU A 134 -15.57 18.92 16.32
N ARG A 135 -16.81 19.41 16.19
CA ARG A 135 -17.98 18.83 16.89
C ARG A 135 -18.20 17.36 16.53
N GLN A 136 -18.26 17.04 15.23
CA GLN A 136 -18.50 15.67 14.77
C GLN A 136 -17.33 14.73 15.07
N TYR A 137 -16.10 15.22 14.99
CA TYR A 137 -14.91 14.44 15.31
C TYR A 137 -14.88 14.03 16.79
N ASN A 138 -15.23 14.95 17.70
CA ASN A 138 -15.33 14.63 19.12
C ASN A 138 -16.39 13.57 19.41
N LEU A 139 -17.59 13.70 18.83
CA LEU A 139 -18.64 12.68 18.95
C LEU A 139 -18.20 11.31 18.42
N TRP A 140 -17.45 11.31 17.30
CA TRP A 140 -16.92 10.07 16.73
C TRP A 140 -15.86 9.43 17.64
N LEU A 141 -14.96 10.22 18.23
CA LEU A 141 -13.97 9.73 19.19
C LEU A 141 -14.61 9.13 20.44
N GLU A 142 -15.64 9.78 20.97
CA GLU A 142 -16.43 9.27 22.11
C GLU A 142 -17.09 7.93 21.75
N GLY A 143 -17.68 7.82 20.55
CA GLY A 143 -18.22 6.56 20.05
C GLY A 143 -17.17 5.47 19.81
N ARG A 144 -15.93 5.86 19.45
CA ARG A 144 -14.82 4.94 19.18
C ARG A 144 -14.16 4.42 20.45
N ALA A 145 -14.09 5.22 21.53
CA ALA A 145 -13.58 4.75 22.82
C ALA A 145 -14.36 3.52 23.35
N ASN A 146 -15.63 3.37 22.94
CA ASN A 146 -16.47 2.23 23.26
C ASN A 146 -16.30 1.02 22.32
N ARG A 147 -15.60 1.17 21.19
CA ARG A 147 -15.29 0.07 20.25
C ARG A 147 -13.87 -0.43 20.56
N THR A 148 -13.75 -1.57 21.22
CA THR A 148 -12.46 -2.21 21.51
C THR A 148 -11.65 -2.40 20.22
N ASN A 149 -10.37 -2.00 20.23
CA ASN A 149 -9.40 -2.12 19.12
C ASN A 149 -9.02 -3.58 18.78
N GLU A 150 -9.89 -4.55 19.04
CA GLU A 150 -9.67 -5.93 18.63
C GLU A 150 -9.95 -6.08 17.14
N TRP A 151 -9.13 -6.91 16.50
CA TRP A 151 -9.22 -7.27 15.10
C TRP A 151 -10.67 -7.50 14.69
N GLN A 152 -11.21 -6.64 13.83
CA GLN A 152 -12.58 -6.75 13.40
C GLN A 152 -12.74 -8.04 12.60
N THR A 153 -13.68 -8.91 13.00
CA THR A 153 -14.03 -10.08 12.19
C THR A 153 -14.71 -9.64 10.89
N ASP A 154 -14.78 -10.52 9.89
CA ASP A 154 -15.45 -10.22 8.62
C ASP A 154 -16.90 -9.76 8.84
N GLU A 155 -17.61 -10.35 9.82
CA GLU A 155 -18.97 -9.94 10.19
C GLU A 155 -19.02 -8.55 10.81
N GLN A 156 -18.02 -8.19 11.64
CA GLN A 156 -17.94 -6.86 12.24
C GLN A 156 -17.60 -5.78 11.20
N ILE A 157 -16.74 -6.12 10.22
CA ILE A 157 -16.45 -5.25 9.08
C ILE A 157 -17.73 -5.03 8.27
N GLN A 158 -18.47 -6.09 7.98
CA GLN A 158 -19.73 -5.98 7.23
C GLN A 158 -20.77 -5.14 7.98
N GLN A 159 -20.96 -5.38 9.28
CA GLN A 159 -21.86 -4.58 10.10
C GLN A 159 -21.44 -3.11 10.13
N LEU A 160 -20.14 -2.83 10.23
CA LEU A 160 -19.62 -1.46 10.18
C LEU A 160 -19.92 -0.81 8.82
N LEU A 161 -19.72 -1.52 7.71
CA LEU A 161 -20.05 -1.01 6.39
C LEU A 161 -21.56 -0.74 6.26
N ASP A 162 -22.41 -1.63 6.76
CA ASP A 162 -23.86 -1.45 6.75
C ASP A 162 -24.29 -0.22 7.57
N ASP A 163 -23.73 -0.04 8.77
CA ASP A 163 -23.99 1.14 9.63
C ASP A 163 -23.55 2.45 8.95
N LEU A 164 -22.37 2.44 8.30
CA LEU A 164 -21.84 3.60 7.58
C LEU A 164 -22.67 3.91 6.33
N ALA A 165 -23.12 2.88 5.60
CA ALA A 165 -24.01 3.04 4.46
C ALA A 165 -25.35 3.67 4.89
N ALA A 166 -25.94 3.18 5.98
CA ALA A 166 -27.18 3.75 6.53
C ALA A 166 -27.02 5.23 6.92
N GLN A 167 -25.87 5.62 7.49
CA GLN A 167 -25.57 7.02 7.75
C GLN A 167 -25.45 7.84 6.46
N CYS A 168 -24.85 7.27 5.42
CA CYS A 168 -24.72 7.93 4.12
C CYS A 168 -26.05 8.17 3.41
N GLU A 169 -27.06 7.35 3.69
CA GLU A 169 -28.41 7.45 3.11
C GLU A 169 -29.30 8.48 3.83
N SER A 170 -28.83 9.03 4.95
CA SER A 170 -29.56 10.10 5.64
C SER A 170 -29.56 11.40 4.83
N ILE A 171 -30.71 12.08 4.79
CA ILE A 171 -30.84 13.39 4.14
C ILE A 171 -30.30 14.45 5.11
N PRO A 172 -29.24 15.19 4.76
CA PRO A 172 -28.67 16.16 5.68
C PRO A 172 -29.51 17.45 5.71
N GLU A 173 -29.97 17.84 6.90
CA GLU A 173 -30.76 19.07 7.09
C GLU A 173 -29.88 20.21 7.60
N ALA A 174 -28.89 19.90 8.44
CA ALA A 174 -27.96 20.87 9.01
C ALA A 174 -26.56 20.79 8.39
N PHE A 175 -25.72 21.78 8.71
CA PHE A 175 -24.30 21.75 8.36
C PHE A 175 -23.58 20.56 9.00
N ASP A 176 -23.87 20.30 10.29
CA ASP A 176 -23.33 19.16 11.03
C ASP A 176 -23.71 17.81 10.42
N ASP A 177 -24.93 17.70 9.88
CA ASP A 177 -25.36 16.49 9.17
C ASP A 177 -24.55 16.24 7.91
N ARG A 178 -24.26 17.29 7.14
CA ARG A 178 -23.40 17.18 5.95
C ARG A 178 -22.00 16.71 6.33
N VAL A 179 -21.41 17.25 7.39
CA VAL A 179 -20.12 16.78 7.90
C VAL A 179 -20.18 15.31 8.33
N ARG A 180 -21.24 14.91 9.05
CA ARG A 180 -21.45 13.53 9.47
C ARG A 180 -21.58 12.56 8.29
N VAL A 181 -22.37 12.91 7.28
CA VAL A 181 -22.53 12.10 6.06
C VAL A 181 -21.21 12.03 5.29
N ALA A 182 -20.47 13.13 5.19
CA ALA A 182 -19.14 13.15 4.57
C ALA A 182 -18.15 12.22 5.31
N PHE A 183 -18.12 12.27 6.64
CA PHE A 183 -17.31 11.38 7.46
C PHE A 183 -17.69 9.91 7.26
N ALA A 184 -18.99 9.59 7.26
CA ALA A 184 -19.47 8.23 7.03
C ALA A 184 -19.06 7.72 5.65
N ALA A 185 -19.20 8.54 4.61
CA ALA A 185 -18.84 8.18 3.24
C ALA A 185 -17.33 7.95 3.09
N HIS A 186 -16.51 8.82 3.69
CA HIS A 186 -15.07 8.66 3.70
C HIS A 186 -14.63 7.40 4.45
N ALA A 187 -15.18 7.19 5.66
CA ALA A 187 -14.90 6.01 6.47
C ALA A 187 -15.33 4.72 5.77
N TYR A 188 -16.48 4.70 5.09
CA TYR A 188 -16.94 3.54 4.32
C TYR A 188 -15.91 3.17 3.24
N ALA A 189 -15.49 4.15 2.43
CA ALA A 189 -14.52 3.92 1.36
C ALA A 189 -13.18 3.41 1.91
N GLN A 190 -12.70 3.97 3.02
CA GLN A 190 -11.47 3.53 3.68
C GLN A 190 -11.61 2.11 4.24
N THR A 191 -12.69 1.82 4.98
CA THR A 191 -12.93 0.48 5.54
C THR A 191 -13.00 -0.57 4.43
N LEU A 192 -13.68 -0.28 3.32
CA LEU A 192 -13.76 -1.18 2.17
C LEU A 192 -12.37 -1.41 1.53
N LEU A 193 -11.57 -0.35 1.37
CA LEU A 193 -10.22 -0.44 0.81
C LEU A 193 -9.27 -1.24 1.72
N ASP A 194 -9.24 -0.92 3.01
CA ASP A 194 -8.24 -1.46 3.95
C ASP A 194 -8.61 -2.86 4.46
N HIS A 195 -9.88 -3.12 4.73
CA HIS A 195 -10.32 -4.34 5.40
C HIS A 195 -10.93 -5.37 4.46
N VAL A 196 -11.46 -4.97 3.28
CA VAL A 196 -12.08 -5.91 2.32
C VAL A 196 -11.22 -6.11 1.09
N ILE A 197 -10.76 -5.01 0.46
CA ILE A 197 -9.96 -5.07 -0.77
C ILE A 197 -8.51 -5.43 -0.44
N ALA A 198 -7.89 -4.79 0.55
CA ALA A 198 -6.51 -5.05 0.95
C ALA A 198 -6.33 -6.27 1.88
N HIS A 199 -7.43 -6.98 2.20
CA HIS A 199 -7.41 -8.12 3.12
C HIS A 199 -6.34 -9.16 2.75
N PRO A 200 -5.54 -9.67 3.71
CA PRO A 200 -4.45 -10.62 3.45
C PRO A 200 -4.87 -11.89 2.70
N SER A 201 -6.11 -12.37 2.90
CA SER A 201 -6.62 -13.57 2.22
C SER A 201 -6.84 -13.39 0.71
N ARG A 202 -6.93 -12.15 0.21
CA ARG A 202 -7.13 -11.86 -1.21
C ARG A 202 -5.78 -11.77 -1.93
N SER A 203 -5.68 -12.38 -3.11
CA SER A 203 -4.42 -12.37 -3.89
C SER A 203 -4.04 -10.96 -4.33
N PHE A 204 -2.75 -10.63 -4.36
CA PHE A 204 -2.27 -9.30 -4.77
C PHE A 204 -2.77 -8.89 -6.17
N SER A 205 -2.82 -9.85 -7.10
CA SER A 205 -3.39 -9.65 -8.44
C SER A 205 -4.83 -9.16 -8.39
N ASP A 206 -5.67 -9.77 -7.54
CA ASP A 206 -7.08 -9.39 -7.42
C ASP A 206 -7.24 -7.99 -6.83
N ARG A 207 -6.37 -7.60 -5.88
CA ARG A 207 -6.35 -6.24 -5.31
C ARG A 207 -6.05 -5.21 -6.40
N LEU A 208 -5.03 -5.48 -7.22
CA LEU A 208 -4.65 -4.61 -8.33
C LEU A 208 -5.75 -4.50 -9.38
N VAL A 209 -6.46 -5.58 -9.68
CA VAL A 209 -7.57 -5.56 -10.65
C VAL A 209 -8.70 -4.66 -10.14
N ILE A 210 -9.05 -4.71 -8.86
CA ILE A 210 -10.06 -3.83 -8.25
C ILE A 210 -9.61 -2.37 -8.31
N ILE A 211 -8.37 -2.07 -7.89
CA ILE A 211 -7.82 -0.70 -7.91
C ILE A 211 -7.80 -0.13 -9.35
N ARG A 212 -7.41 -0.95 -10.34
CA ARG A 212 -7.46 -0.57 -11.75
C ARG A 212 -8.88 -0.31 -12.21
N ARG A 213 -9.86 -1.10 -11.75
CA ARG A 213 -11.27 -0.88 -12.10
C ARG A 213 -11.82 0.41 -11.50
N ILE A 214 -11.53 0.70 -10.23
CA ILE A 214 -11.84 1.99 -9.59
C ILE A 214 -11.28 3.15 -10.42
N THR A 215 -10.03 3.03 -10.86
CA THR A 215 -9.36 4.04 -11.70
C THR A 215 -10.08 4.23 -13.03
N ALA A 216 -10.45 3.14 -13.70
CA ALA A 216 -11.17 3.18 -14.97
C ALA A 216 -12.53 3.87 -14.82
N ILE A 217 -13.32 3.51 -13.80
CA ILE A 217 -14.62 4.13 -13.55
C ILE A 217 -14.47 5.65 -13.33
N ASN A 218 -13.48 6.08 -12.53
CA ASN A 218 -13.23 7.50 -12.30
C ASN A 218 -12.76 8.23 -13.57
N GLN A 219 -11.94 7.60 -14.42
CA GLN A 219 -11.53 8.18 -15.69
C GLN A 219 -12.70 8.34 -16.66
N GLU A 220 -13.54 7.31 -16.78
CA GLU A 220 -14.77 7.34 -17.58
C GLU A 220 -15.68 8.49 -17.12
N ALA A 221 -15.87 8.65 -15.80
CA ALA A 221 -16.70 9.71 -15.23
C ALA A 221 -16.15 11.13 -15.45
N LEU A 222 -14.82 11.29 -15.49
CA LEU A 222 -14.15 12.58 -15.67
C LEU A 222 -13.78 12.89 -17.14
N GLY A 223 -14.12 11.99 -18.08
CA GLY A 223 -13.73 12.14 -19.48
C GLY A 223 -12.21 12.12 -19.69
N LEU A 224 -11.45 11.51 -18.78
CA LEU A 224 -9.99 11.41 -18.89
C LEU A 224 -9.62 10.29 -19.85
N PRO A 225 -8.55 10.46 -20.65
CA PRO A 225 -8.05 9.38 -21.50
C PRO A 225 -7.64 8.17 -20.65
N PRO A 226 -7.74 6.95 -21.20
CA PRO A 226 -7.24 5.76 -20.52
C PRO A 226 -5.75 5.95 -20.18
N PRO A 227 -5.28 5.37 -19.06
CA PRO A 227 -3.89 5.50 -18.66
C PRO A 227 -3.04 4.84 -19.75
N SER A 228 -1.88 5.45 -20.05
CA SER A 228 -0.95 4.86 -21.02
C SER A 228 -0.67 3.40 -20.65
N ALA A 229 -0.69 2.52 -21.66
CA ALA A 229 -0.26 1.13 -21.47
C ALA A 229 1.23 1.03 -21.11
N ASP A 230 1.99 2.08 -21.41
CA ASP A 230 3.38 2.19 -20.99
C ASP A 230 3.43 2.40 -19.48
N LEU A 231 4.14 1.48 -18.80
CA LEU A 231 4.54 1.70 -17.41
C LEU A 231 5.26 3.05 -17.32
N PRO A 232 5.04 3.85 -16.26
CA PRO A 232 5.83 5.05 -16.04
C PRO A 232 7.30 4.62 -16.12
N ARG A 233 8.01 5.16 -17.11
CA ARG A 233 9.43 4.86 -17.27
C ARG A 233 10.11 5.42 -16.03
N LEU A 234 10.54 4.53 -15.13
CA LEU A 234 11.58 4.87 -14.17
C LEU A 234 12.70 5.49 -14.99
N VAL A 235 13.02 6.75 -14.72
CA VAL A 235 14.16 7.40 -15.34
C VAL A 235 15.37 6.63 -14.82
N LYS A 236 15.90 5.71 -15.61
CA LYS A 236 17.11 4.96 -15.25
C LYS A 236 18.27 5.95 -15.26
N LEU A 237 18.72 6.32 -14.08
CA LEU A 237 19.86 7.21 -13.88
C LEU A 237 21.18 6.43 -13.93
N ILE A 238 21.13 5.10 -13.74
CA ILE A 238 22.29 4.21 -13.76
C ILE A 238 22.07 3.00 -14.69
N PRO A 239 23.14 2.29 -15.09
CA PRO A 239 23.03 1.05 -15.87
C PRO A 239 22.28 -0.06 -15.12
N ASP A 240 21.73 -1.02 -15.86
CA ASP A 240 20.98 -2.17 -15.30
C ASP A 240 21.85 -3.09 -14.43
N ALA A 241 23.13 -3.20 -14.76
CA ALA A 241 24.15 -3.90 -14.00
C ALA A 241 25.22 -2.89 -13.55
N PRO A 242 24.95 -2.10 -12.50
CA PRO A 242 25.92 -1.12 -12.02
C PRO A 242 27.08 -1.85 -11.34
N VAL A 243 28.30 -1.43 -11.62
CA VAL A 243 29.47 -1.78 -10.82
C VAL A 243 29.54 -0.74 -9.72
N THR A 244 29.48 -1.20 -8.47
CA THR A 244 29.48 -0.31 -7.31
C THR A 244 30.66 -0.57 -6.39
N ARG A 245 31.00 0.44 -5.60
CA ARG A 245 31.88 0.29 -4.44
C ARG A 245 31.32 1.10 -3.26
N PRO A 246 31.55 0.68 -2.01
CA PRO A 246 31.24 1.53 -0.86
C PRO A 246 31.96 2.87 -0.96
N VAL A 247 31.29 3.95 -0.53
CA VAL A 247 31.92 5.26 -0.32
C VAL A 247 32.83 5.17 0.90
N ALA A 248 34.11 5.50 0.73
CA ALA A 248 35.10 5.48 1.80
C ALA A 248 35.13 6.83 2.53
N VAL A 249 35.68 6.85 3.75
CA VAL A 249 35.79 8.10 4.54
C VAL A 249 36.68 9.11 3.82
N GLU A 250 37.72 8.64 3.15
CA GLU A 250 38.65 9.44 2.37
C GLU A 250 37.96 10.11 1.17
N ASP A 251 36.96 9.45 0.57
CA ASP A 251 36.17 10.06 -0.50
C ASP A 251 35.38 11.26 0.03
N VAL A 252 34.77 11.13 1.21
CA VAL A 252 33.98 12.19 1.86
C VAL A 252 34.88 13.38 2.22
N GLU A 253 36.08 13.12 2.74
CA GLU A 253 37.07 14.17 3.02
C GLU A 253 37.57 14.85 1.75
N ALA A 254 37.82 14.07 0.69
CA ALA A 254 38.20 14.61 -0.62
C ALA A 254 37.09 15.49 -1.22
N TRP A 255 35.82 15.11 -1.08
CA TRP A 255 34.69 15.91 -1.56
C TRP A 255 34.40 17.12 -0.69
N ARG A 256 34.68 17.07 0.62
CA ARG A 256 34.60 18.25 1.48
C ARG A 256 35.61 19.32 1.04
N THR A 257 36.81 18.90 0.66
CA THR A 257 37.85 19.81 0.15
C THR A 257 37.65 20.22 -1.31
N HIS A 258 37.04 19.34 -2.12
CA HIS A 258 36.74 19.58 -3.53
C HIS A 258 35.25 19.30 -3.85
N PRO A 259 34.32 20.17 -3.42
CA PRO A 259 32.87 19.96 -3.56
C PRO A 259 32.41 19.64 -4.98
N LYS A 260 33.03 20.26 -5.99
CA LYS A 260 32.67 20.06 -7.40
C LYS A 260 32.94 18.63 -7.90
N ALA A 261 33.80 17.86 -7.23
CA ALA A 261 34.10 16.48 -7.62
C ALA A 261 32.92 15.51 -7.41
N LEU A 262 31.89 15.89 -6.66
CA LEU A 262 30.65 15.12 -6.52
C LEU A 262 29.75 15.19 -7.77
N LEU A 263 29.95 16.19 -8.63
CA LEU A 263 29.12 16.40 -9.81
C LEU A 263 29.19 15.18 -10.74
N ARG A 264 28.02 14.78 -11.28
CA ARG A 264 27.83 13.62 -12.16
C ARG A 264 28.14 12.26 -11.53
N LYS A 265 28.20 12.15 -10.20
CA LYS A 265 28.26 10.86 -9.53
C LYS A 265 26.85 10.35 -9.21
N ALA A 266 26.67 9.04 -9.30
CA ALA A 266 25.46 8.35 -8.86
C ALA A 266 25.77 7.40 -7.70
N PHE A 267 24.78 7.22 -6.84
CA PHE A 267 24.91 6.46 -5.61
C PHE A 267 23.69 5.57 -5.40
N ILE A 268 23.92 4.46 -4.70
CA ILE A 268 22.89 3.52 -4.28
C ILE A 268 22.84 3.51 -2.74
N CYS A 269 21.67 3.83 -2.19
CA CYS A 269 21.37 3.75 -0.76
C CYS A 269 20.53 2.50 -0.48
N HIS A 270 20.91 1.73 0.54
CA HIS A 270 20.30 0.44 0.89
C HIS A 270 19.56 0.43 2.24
N GLU A 271 19.12 1.58 2.75
CA GLU A 271 18.52 1.68 4.10
C GLU A 271 17.31 0.76 4.33
N ALA A 272 16.19 1.02 3.64
CA ALA A 272 14.97 0.21 3.73
C ALA A 272 14.50 -0.29 2.36
N ILE A 273 14.76 0.52 1.33
CA ILE A 273 14.46 0.24 -0.08
C ILE A 273 15.67 0.72 -0.86
N ARG A 274 16.11 -0.06 -1.86
CA ARG A 274 17.16 0.34 -2.78
C ARG A 274 16.75 1.64 -3.47
N ARG A 275 17.45 2.73 -3.15
CA ARG A 275 17.20 4.05 -3.73
C ARG A 275 18.44 4.53 -4.46
N VAL A 276 18.24 5.00 -5.70
CA VAL A 276 19.32 5.50 -6.55
C VAL A 276 19.15 7.00 -6.71
N PHE A 277 20.25 7.72 -6.55
CA PHE A 277 20.29 9.16 -6.80
C PHE A 277 21.54 9.60 -7.56
N PHE A 278 21.39 10.68 -8.32
CA PHE A 278 22.43 11.24 -9.21
C PHE A 278 22.59 12.73 -8.95
N VAL A 279 23.85 13.16 -8.79
CA VAL A 279 24.20 14.57 -8.62
C VAL A 279 24.24 15.24 -10.00
N ALA A 280 23.13 15.88 -10.36
CA ALA A 280 22.90 16.45 -11.68
C ALA A 280 23.65 17.77 -11.89
N ASP A 281 23.63 18.65 -10.89
CA ASP A 281 24.29 19.96 -10.98
C ASP A 281 24.93 20.39 -9.64
N TYR A 282 25.83 21.36 -9.73
CA TYR A 282 26.53 21.97 -8.62
C TYR A 282 26.72 23.47 -8.88
N TYR A 283 26.32 24.28 -7.91
CA TYR A 283 26.51 25.73 -7.95
C TYR A 283 26.81 26.28 -6.55
N VAL A 284 27.27 27.53 -6.50
CA VAL A 284 27.57 28.23 -5.25
C VAL A 284 26.66 29.46 -5.17
N LYS A 285 25.85 29.53 -4.12
CA LYS A 285 25.04 30.72 -3.81
C LYS A 285 25.84 31.64 -2.88
N GLU A 286 25.69 32.95 -3.07
CA GLU A 286 26.26 33.96 -2.17
C GLU A 286 25.80 33.74 -0.72
N ILE A 287 24.51 33.41 -0.55
CA ILE A 287 23.92 33.08 0.75
C ILE A 287 23.71 31.57 0.81
N GLY A 288 24.45 30.91 1.71
CA GLY A 288 24.34 29.47 1.97
C GLY A 288 25.29 28.57 1.18
N GLY A 289 26.25 29.14 0.44
CA GLY A 289 27.42 28.43 -0.07
C GLY A 289 27.14 27.36 -1.13
N HIS A 290 27.87 26.24 -1.03
CA HIS A 290 27.82 25.11 -1.96
C HIS A 290 26.44 24.43 -1.98
N ARG A 291 25.90 24.21 -3.18
CA ARG A 291 24.60 23.56 -3.41
C ARG A 291 24.69 22.51 -4.52
N TYR A 292 23.89 21.48 -4.37
CA TYR A 292 23.77 20.37 -5.31
C TYR A 292 22.33 20.18 -5.73
N GLU A 293 22.14 19.91 -7.02
CA GLU A 293 20.88 19.42 -7.55
C GLU A 293 20.96 17.90 -7.72
N VAL A 294 20.04 17.18 -7.09
CA VAL A 294 20.04 15.72 -7.03
C VAL A 294 18.72 15.20 -7.59
N ARG A 295 18.81 14.19 -8.45
CA ARG A 295 17.66 13.45 -8.99
C ARG A 295 17.61 12.06 -8.39
N PHE A 296 16.41 11.56 -8.11
CA PHE A 296 16.20 10.19 -7.65
C PHE A 296 15.44 9.40 -8.71
N GLU A 297 15.82 8.13 -8.91
CA GLU A 297 15.14 7.26 -9.90
C GLU A 297 13.65 7.05 -9.57
N ASP A 298 13.31 7.03 -8.28
CA ASP A 298 11.95 6.79 -7.77
C ASP A 298 11.05 8.04 -7.80
N SER A 299 11.65 9.22 -8.00
CA SER A 299 10.95 10.51 -7.93
C SER A 299 10.71 11.13 -9.32
N GLY A 300 11.05 10.42 -10.40
CA GLY A 300 10.80 10.87 -11.76
C GLY A 300 11.66 12.07 -12.17
N PRO A 301 11.08 13.13 -12.78
CA PRO A 301 11.84 14.29 -13.27
C PRO A 301 12.18 15.31 -12.17
N ASP A 302 11.73 15.10 -10.94
CA ASP A 302 11.88 16.05 -9.85
C ASP A 302 13.36 16.21 -9.43
N VAL A 303 13.72 17.45 -9.12
CA VAL A 303 15.08 17.85 -8.72
C VAL A 303 15.05 18.40 -7.30
N PHE A 304 15.91 17.86 -6.44
CA PHE A 304 16.01 18.24 -5.03
C PHE A 304 17.32 18.99 -4.80
N THR A 305 17.28 20.03 -3.97
CA THR A 305 18.48 20.83 -3.65
C THR A 305 19.02 20.48 -2.28
N PHE A 306 20.31 20.20 -2.19
CA PHE A 306 21.02 19.91 -0.94
C PHE A 306 22.20 20.86 -0.73
N SER A 307 22.50 21.17 0.53
CA SER A 307 23.77 21.78 0.94
C SER A 307 24.92 20.77 0.89
N LEU A 308 26.16 21.26 1.01
CA LEU A 308 27.33 20.38 1.07
C LEU A 308 27.26 19.38 2.24
N ASP A 309 26.92 19.83 3.44
CA ASP A 309 26.89 18.95 4.60
C ASP A 309 25.81 17.86 4.48
N GLU A 310 24.61 18.23 3.98
CA GLU A 310 23.55 17.28 3.70
C GLU A 310 23.97 16.27 2.61
N MET A 311 24.64 16.74 1.56
CA MET A 311 25.12 15.88 0.48
C MET A 311 26.19 14.90 0.99
N LEU A 312 27.16 15.37 1.77
CA LEU A 312 28.23 14.55 2.34
C LEU A 312 27.67 13.51 3.32
N LEU A 313 26.69 13.89 4.14
CA LEU A 313 25.99 12.96 5.03
C LEU A 313 25.25 11.89 4.23
N MET A 314 24.57 12.29 3.15
CA MET A 314 23.81 11.38 2.30
C MET A 314 24.72 10.38 1.57
N VAL A 315 25.92 10.75 1.13
CA VAL A 315 26.82 9.82 0.43
C VAL A 315 27.62 8.90 1.35
N ALA A 316 27.89 9.30 2.61
CA ALA A 316 28.77 8.57 3.53
C ALA A 316 28.30 7.14 3.86
N GLY A 317 27.02 6.83 3.68
CA GLY A 317 26.42 5.50 3.91
C GLY A 317 26.01 4.75 2.63
N THR A 318 26.53 5.14 1.47
CA THR A 318 26.05 4.67 0.16
C THR A 318 27.12 3.95 -0.65
N GLU A 319 26.69 3.29 -1.73
CA GLU A 319 27.57 2.72 -2.73
C GLU A 319 27.69 3.67 -3.92
N LEU A 320 28.91 4.07 -4.27
CA LEU A 320 29.21 4.84 -5.47
C LEU A 320 29.17 3.93 -6.71
N VAL A 321 28.43 4.35 -7.74
CA VAL A 321 28.44 3.71 -9.06
C VAL A 321 29.69 4.15 -9.82
N THR A 322 30.48 3.19 -10.30
CA THR A 322 31.80 3.45 -10.92
C THR A 322 31.80 3.34 -12.44
N ASN A 323 30.76 2.76 -13.04
CA ASN A 323 30.62 2.54 -14.48
C ASN A 323 29.51 3.39 -15.12
N LEU A 324 29.45 4.68 -14.75
CA LEU A 324 28.58 5.67 -15.40
C LEU A 324 29.08 6.09 -16.78
#